data_AF-A0A392QLK7-F1
#
_entry.id   AF-A0A392QLK7-F1
#
_cell.length_a   1.000
_cell.length_b   1.000
_cell.length_c   1.000
_cell.angle_alpha   90.00
_cell.angle_beta   90.00
_cell.angle_gamma   90.00
#
_symmetry.space_group_name_H-M   'P 1'
#
loop_
_entity.id
_entity.type
_entity.pdbx_description
1 polymer ?
#
loop_
_entity_poly.entity_id
_entity_poly.type
_entity_poly.pdbx_seq_one_letter_code
_entity_poly.pdbx_strand_id
1 'polypeptide(L)'
;VRLARYNPDYLDQSILWTESKDQGSGYRAVRMVNNIQLNMDAFHGDKNSGGVRDGTTIVLWDWNKGDNQQWKILPYCKFSIHNIKKNLYYVPFQHRLLIT
;
A
#
# COMPACT_ATOMS: atom_id res chain seq x y z
N VAL A 1 7.21 13.34 -9.44
CA VAL A 1 6.13 13.15 -8.43
C VAL A 1 5.45 14.49 -8.20
N ARG A 2 4.11 14.56 -8.22
CA ARG A 2 3.34 15.79 -7.99
C ARG A 2 2.68 15.68 -6.62
N LEU A 3 3.14 16.47 -5.66
CA LEU A 3 2.49 16.58 -4.36
C LEU A 3 1.27 17.50 -4.51
N ALA A 4 0.08 16.99 -4.24
CA ALA A 4 -1.14 17.79 -4.18
C ALA A 4 -1.43 18.16 -2.72
N ARG A 5 -1.87 19.40 -2.48
CA ARG A 5 -2.43 19.74 -1.17
C ARG A 5 -3.75 19.01 -1.01
N TYR A 6 -3.96 18.40 0.15
CA TYR A 6 -5.25 17.83 0.51
C TYR A 6 -6.31 18.93 0.53
N ASN A 7 -7.40 18.72 -0.20
CA ASN A 7 -8.58 19.57 -0.20
C ASN A 7 -9.78 18.70 0.25
N PRO A 8 -10.38 18.95 1.43
CA PRO A 8 -11.48 18.14 1.92
C PRO A 8 -12.76 18.26 1.07
N ASP A 9 -12.93 19.36 0.33
CA ASP A 9 -14.11 19.61 -0.51
C ASP A 9 -13.99 18.97 -1.90
N TYR A 10 -12.83 18.36 -2.19
CA TYR A 10 -12.55 17.73 -3.48
C TYR A 10 -12.14 16.27 -3.28
N LEU A 11 -12.95 15.36 -3.82
CA LEU A 11 -12.62 13.94 -3.84
C LEU A 11 -11.61 13.65 -4.96
N ASP A 12 -10.33 13.72 -4.63
CA ASP A 12 -9.27 13.26 -5.53
C ASP A 12 -9.20 11.73 -5.52
N GLN A 13 -9.82 11.08 -6.51
CA GLN A 13 -9.80 9.62 -6.62
C GLN A 13 -8.42 9.05 -6.97
N SER A 14 -7.47 9.86 -7.45
CA SER A 14 -6.12 9.39 -7.80
C SER A 14 -5.28 9.00 -6.59
N ILE A 15 -5.66 9.46 -5.40
CA ILE A 15 -5.00 9.14 -4.13
C ILE A 15 -5.82 8.16 -3.26
N LEU A 16 -6.90 7.60 -3.81
CA LEU A 16 -7.77 6.68 -3.07
C LEU A 16 -7.52 5.24 -3.51
N TRP A 17 -7.11 4.45 -2.53
CA TRP A 17 -6.74 3.06 -2.71
C TRP A 17 -7.56 2.18 -1.77
N THR A 18 -7.79 0.95 -2.21
CA THR A 18 -8.56 -0.08 -1.51
C THR A 18 -7.71 -1.32 -1.33
N GLU A 19 -7.95 -2.04 -0.24
CA GLU A 19 -7.34 -3.36 0.00
C GLU A 19 -8.32 -4.47 -0.38
N SER A 20 -7.81 -5.59 -0.92
CA SER A 20 -8.61 -6.80 -1.08
C SER A 20 -8.85 -7.54 0.24
N LYS A 21 -9.71 -8.56 0.16
CA LYS A 21 -9.69 -9.65 1.14
C LYS A 21 -8.29 -10.24 1.26
N ASP A 22 -8.01 -10.84 2.41
CA ASP A 22 -6.77 -11.58 2.64
C ASP A 22 -6.67 -12.73 1.63
N GLN A 23 -5.51 -12.84 1.00
CA GLN A 23 -5.19 -13.86 0.00
C GLN A 23 -4.33 -14.99 0.57
N GLY A 24 -3.97 -14.89 1.86
CA GLY A 24 -3.14 -15.81 2.60
C GLY A 24 -2.11 -15.04 3.43
N SER A 25 -1.91 -15.45 4.68
CA SER A 25 -0.82 -14.94 5.55
C SER A 25 -0.80 -13.42 5.76
N GLY A 26 -1.94 -12.75 5.57
CA GLY A 26 -2.08 -11.30 5.70
C GLY A 26 -1.70 -10.51 4.45
N TYR A 27 -1.51 -11.16 3.30
CA TYR A 27 -1.24 -10.50 2.01
C TYR A 27 -2.53 -10.08 1.31
N ARG A 28 -2.52 -8.89 0.73
CA ARG A 28 -3.67 -8.25 0.07
C ARG A 28 -3.23 -7.59 -1.23
N ALA A 29 -4.14 -7.48 -2.18
CA ALA A 29 -3.96 -6.63 -3.35
C ALA A 29 -4.34 -5.20 -2.98
N VAL A 30 -3.56 -4.22 -3.45
CA VAL A 30 -3.84 -2.78 -3.31
C VAL A 30 -4.29 -2.24 -4.66
N ARG A 31 -5.45 -1.57 -4.72
CA ARG A 31 -6.11 -1.20 -5.98
C ARG A 31 -6.66 0.20 -5.93
N MET A 32 -6.69 0.88 -7.07
CA MET A 32 -7.35 2.18 -7.18
C MET A 32 -8.85 2.04 -6.90
N VAL A 33 -9.46 3.02 -6.22
CA VAL A 33 -10.91 3.00 -5.95
C VAL A 33 -11.74 3.13 -7.23
N ASN A 34 -11.22 3.86 -8.22
CA ASN A 34 -11.93 4.15 -9.47
C ASN A 34 -11.69 3.10 -10.56
N ASN A 35 -10.70 2.21 -10.39
CA ASN A 35 -10.45 1.10 -11.29
C ASN A 35 -9.86 -0.09 -10.51
N ILE A 36 -10.74 -0.97 -10.04
CA ILE A 36 -10.37 -2.16 -9.25
C ILE A 36 -9.86 -3.34 -10.09
N GLN A 37 -9.81 -3.20 -11.42
CA GLN A 37 -9.24 -4.24 -12.32
C GLN A 37 -7.71 -4.21 -12.32
N LEU A 38 -7.14 -3.04 -12.00
CA LEU A 38 -5.70 -2.83 -11.91
C LEU A 38 -5.23 -2.89 -10.45
N ASN A 39 -4.10 -3.55 -10.23
CA ASN A 39 -3.48 -3.69 -8.92
C ASN A 39 -2.12 -3.02 -8.91
N MET A 40 -1.72 -2.60 -7.72
CA MET A 40 -0.34 -2.23 -7.44
C MET A 40 0.57 -3.44 -7.67
N ASP A 41 1.51 -3.27 -8.58
CA ASP A 41 2.38 -4.33 -9.09
C ASP A 41 3.83 -3.88 -8.99
N ALA A 42 4.68 -4.74 -8.44
CA ALA A 42 6.13 -4.58 -8.54
C ALA A 42 6.57 -5.10 -9.92
N PHE A 43 6.86 -4.18 -10.85
CA PHE A 43 7.12 -4.50 -12.25
C PHE A 43 8.32 -5.43 -12.39
N HIS A 44 8.12 -6.61 -12.97
CA HIS A 44 9.15 -7.67 -13.06
C HIS A 44 9.74 -8.03 -11.69
N GLY A 45 8.96 -7.86 -10.61
CA GLY A 45 9.31 -8.24 -9.25
C GLY A 45 8.98 -9.69 -8.91
N ASP A 46 8.48 -10.45 -9.88
CA ASP A 46 8.22 -11.87 -9.74
C ASP A 46 9.52 -12.69 -9.75
N LYS A 47 9.45 -13.93 -9.25
CA LYS A 47 10.62 -14.81 -9.14
C LYS A 47 11.29 -15.14 -10.48
N ASN A 48 10.55 -15.18 -11.59
CA ASN A 48 11.13 -15.50 -12.90
C ASN A 48 11.96 -14.33 -13.44
N SER A 49 11.69 -13.12 -12.96
CA SER A 49 12.41 -11.88 -13.30
C SER A 49 13.52 -11.51 -12.30
N GLY A 50 13.80 -12.39 -11.34
CA GLY A 50 14.80 -12.21 -10.29
C GLY A 50 14.30 -11.53 -9.02
N GLY A 51 12.97 -11.40 -8.85
CA GLY A 51 12.35 -10.87 -7.65
C GLY A 51 12.40 -9.35 -7.51
N VAL A 52 11.71 -8.85 -6.48
CA VAL A 52 11.76 -7.44 -6.05
C VAL A 52 13.17 -7.09 -5.56
N ARG A 53 13.72 -5.98 -6.05
CA ARG A 53 15.04 -5.45 -5.72
C ARG A 53 15.02 -3.93 -5.66
N ASP A 54 16.08 -3.32 -5.14
CA ASP A 54 16.21 -1.87 -5.13
C ASP A 54 16.09 -1.32 -6.56
N GLY A 55 15.22 -0.32 -6.73
CA GLY A 55 14.89 0.25 -8.03
C GLY A 55 13.78 -0.48 -8.81
N THR A 56 13.21 -1.57 -8.27
CA THR A 56 11.99 -2.17 -8.86
C THR A 56 10.87 -1.11 -8.91
N THR A 57 10.34 -0.90 -10.11
CA THR A 57 9.31 0.11 -10.35
C THR A 57 7.95 -0.40 -9.90
N ILE A 58 7.17 0.45 -9.23
CA ILE A 58 5.77 0.15 -8.90
C ILE A 58 4.87 0.69 -10.02
N VAL A 59 4.01 -0.18 -10.54
CA VAL A 59 3.09 0.12 -11.65
C VAL A 59 1.66 -0.32 -11.31
N LEU A 60 0.73 0.00 -12.22
CA LEU A 60 -0.61 -0.58 -12.24
C LEU A 60 -0.67 -1.66 -13.31
N TRP A 61 -1.12 -2.85 -12.95
CA TRP A 61 -1.21 -3.97 -13.89
C TRP A 61 -2.46 -4.82 -13.67
N ASP A 62 -2.89 -5.51 -14.72
CA ASP A 62 -4.01 -6.44 -14.68
C ASP A 62 -3.76 -7.54 -13.64
N TRP A 63 -4.83 -7.91 -12.93
CA TRP A 63 -4.76 -8.93 -11.91
C TRP A 63 -4.33 -10.29 -12.48
N ASN A 64 -3.14 -10.76 -12.12
CA ASN A 64 -2.62 -12.06 -12.53
C ASN A 64 -2.35 -13.01 -11.35
N LYS A 65 -2.67 -12.59 -10.11
CA LYS A 65 -2.41 -13.33 -8.86
C LYS A 65 -0.92 -13.61 -8.60
N GLY A 66 -0.03 -12.87 -9.25
CA GLY A 66 1.40 -12.93 -9.03
C GLY A 66 1.77 -12.55 -7.59
N ASP A 67 2.90 -13.05 -7.12
CA ASP A 67 3.46 -12.66 -5.82
C ASP A 67 3.88 -11.19 -5.80
N ASN A 68 4.28 -10.65 -6.95
CA ASN A 68 4.58 -9.24 -7.18
C ASN A 68 3.36 -8.29 -7.09
N GLN A 69 2.14 -8.82 -6.93
CA GLN A 69 0.90 -8.05 -6.72
C GLN A 69 0.34 -8.19 -5.29
N GLN A 70 1.10 -8.84 -4.40
CA GLN A 70 0.68 -9.14 -3.03
C GLN A 70 1.47 -8.32 -2.02
N TRP A 71 0.75 -7.51 -1.25
CA TRP A 71 1.32 -6.54 -0.32
C TRP A 71 0.91 -6.84 1.11
N LYS A 72 1.81 -6.56 2.04
CA LYS A 72 1.53 -6.59 3.48
C LYS A 72 1.82 -5.21 4.06
N ILE A 73 0.79 -4.57 4.59
CA ILE A 73 0.92 -3.28 5.27
C ILE A 73 1.29 -3.56 6.72
N LEU A 74 2.49 -3.14 7.11
CA LEU A 74 3.00 -3.28 8.47
C LEU A 74 3.03 -1.91 9.15
N PRO A 75 2.70 -1.82 10.45
CA PRO A 75 2.85 -0.57 11.18
C PRO A 75 4.32 -0.16 11.19
N TYR A 76 4.62 1.02 10.67
CA TYR A 76 5.94 1.60 10.78
C TYR A 76 6.06 2.29 12.14
N CYS A 77 6.70 1.63 13.10
CA CYS A 77 7.03 2.24 14.38
C CYS A 77 8.53 2.57 14.41
N LYS A 78 8.89 3.86 14.36
CA LYS A 78 10.22 4.33 14.79
C LYS A 78 10.31 4.20 16.32
N PHE A 79 10.44 2.99 16.83
CA PHE A 79 10.90 2.81 18.20
C PHE A 79 12.43 2.89 18.19
N SER A 80 12.97 4.03 18.64
CA SER A 80 14.24 3.98 19.35
C SER A 80 14.02 3.01 20.51
N ILE A 81 14.75 1.90 20.51
CA ILE A 81 14.66 0.86 21.53
C ILE A 81 15.20 1.44 22.83
N HIS A 82 14.40 2.18 23.60
CA HIS A 82 14.68 2.53 24.99
C HIS A 82 13.35 2.57 25.77
N ASN A 83 13.02 1.42 26.36
CA ASN A 83 12.23 1.23 27.58
C ASN A 83 10.80 1.82 27.68
N ILE A 84 9.83 0.90 27.64
CA ILE A 84 8.73 0.69 28.60
C ILE A 84 7.85 1.89 29.03
N LYS A 85 6.55 1.72 28.75
CA LYS A 85 5.34 2.37 29.30
C LYS A 85 5.20 3.88 29.09
N LYS A 86 4.19 4.26 28.30
CA LYS A 86 3.05 5.08 28.77
C LYS A 86 1.99 5.22 27.67
N ASN A 87 0.74 5.11 28.12
CA ASN A 87 -0.51 5.38 27.42
C ASN A 87 -0.37 6.49 26.37
N LEU A 88 -0.63 6.19 25.10
CA LEU A 88 -0.95 7.22 24.12
C LEU A 88 -2.22 6.84 23.35
N TYR A 89 -3.09 7.83 23.26
CA TYR A 89 -4.48 7.76 22.84
C TYR A 89 -4.63 7.28 21.40
N TYR A 90 -5.64 6.43 21.19
CA TYR A 90 -6.09 5.98 19.88
C TYR A 90 -6.63 7.18 19.10
N VAL A 91 -6.00 7.51 17.96
CA VAL A 91 -6.60 8.36 16.93
C VAL A 91 -7.09 7.40 15.84
N PRO A 92 -8.41 7.34 15.56
CA PRO A 92 -8.93 6.40 14.58
C PRO A 92 -8.43 6.80 13.19
N PHE A 93 -7.57 5.97 12.61
CA PHE A 93 -7.26 6.03 11.19
C PHE A 93 -8.53 5.63 10.43
N GLN A 94 -9.32 6.61 10.01
CA GLN A 94 -10.33 6.40 8.98
C GLN A 94 -9.61 6.11 7.66
N HIS A 95 -9.49 4.82 7.34
CA HIS A 95 -9.33 4.22 6.01
C HIS A 95 -9.00 5.21 4.89
N ARG A 96 -7.73 5.63 4.79
CA ARG A 96 -7.17 6.23 3.59
C ARG A 96 -5.66 6.10 3.65
N LEU A 97 -5.15 5.13 2.90
CA LEU A 97 -3.73 4.92 2.69
C LEU A 97 -3.23 6.02 1.74
N LEU A 98 -2.67 7.10 2.28
CA LEU A 98 -1.79 7.97 1.50
C LEU A 98 -0.39 7.36 1.54
N ILE A 99 0.06 6.84 0.40
CA ILE A 99 1.48 6.52 0.18
C ILE A 99 2.12 7.84 -0.27
N THR A 100 2.89 8.47 0.61
CA THR A 100 3.68 9.68 0.33
C THR A 100 5.05 9.35 -0.19
#